data_AF-A0A2M8DS70-F1
#
_entry.id   AF-A0A2M8DS70-F1
#
_cell.length_a   1.000
_cell.length_b   1.000
_cell.length_c   1.000
_cell.angle_alpha   90.00
_cell.angle_beta   90.00
_cell.angle_gamma   90.00
#
_symmetry.space_group_name_H-M   'P 1'
#
loop_
_entity.id
_entity.type
_entity.pdbx_description
1 polymer ?
#
loop_
_entity_poly.entity_id
_entity_poly.type
_entity_poly.pdbx_seq_one_letter_code
_entity_poly.pdbx_strand_id
1 'polypeptide(L)'
;MNKFLKTKGAIITYFTIALLLNILCWLWLALLIKPSGNTVPLHYNIYFSIDLMGIDWQLYYQPLIGFIIILINLILAYSKRSVSGLVVYLGLISLSCQIIIGLAMFFLFINHF
;
A
#
# COMPACT_ATOMS: atom_id res chain seq x y z
N MET A 1 -1.94 35.72 1.23
CA MET A 1 -2.50 34.69 2.13
C MET A 1 -1.94 33.30 1.76
N ASN A 2 -0.88 32.91 2.49
CA ASN A 2 -0.61 31.54 2.94
C ASN A 2 -0.18 30.41 1.96
N LYS A 3 0.90 30.62 1.19
CA LYS A 3 1.64 29.50 0.54
C LYS A 3 2.02 28.40 1.54
N PHE A 4 2.35 28.78 2.79
CA PHE A 4 2.65 27.88 3.91
C PHE A 4 1.45 27.12 4.50
N LEU A 5 0.25 27.73 4.62
CA LEU A 5 -0.94 26.95 4.99
C LEU A 5 -1.40 26.05 3.86
N LYS A 6 -1.25 26.47 2.59
CA LYS A 6 -1.57 25.62 1.44
C LYS A 6 -0.69 24.37 1.41
N THR A 7 0.58 24.48 1.81
CA THR A 7 1.47 23.32 1.96
C THR A 7 1.09 22.43 3.14
N LYS A 8 0.75 23.00 4.31
CA LYS A 8 0.24 22.19 5.44
C LYS A 8 -1.01 21.41 5.05
N GLY A 9 -1.96 22.11 4.43
CA GLY A 9 -3.21 21.53 3.96
C GLY A 9 -2.97 20.37 3.00
N ALA A 10 -2.09 20.57 2.00
CA ALA A 10 -1.71 19.51 1.05
C ALA A 10 -1.08 18.28 1.72
N ILE A 11 -0.19 18.49 2.71
CA ILE A 11 0.40 17.36 3.47
C ILE A 11 -0.71 16.59 4.18
N ILE A 12 -1.59 17.30 4.88
CA ILE A 12 -2.67 16.65 5.64
C ILE A 12 -3.59 15.89 4.68
N THR A 13 -4.07 16.49 3.60
CA THR A 13 -5.02 15.83 2.70
C THR A 13 -4.41 14.63 1.98
N TYR A 14 -3.29 14.80 1.26
CA TYR A 14 -2.75 13.72 0.42
C TYR A 14 -2.28 12.52 1.25
N PHE A 15 -1.56 12.77 2.35
CA PHE A 15 -1.01 11.68 3.16
C PHE A 15 -2.10 11.02 4.02
N THR A 16 -3.14 11.74 4.46
CA THR A 16 -4.28 11.11 5.14
C THR A 16 -5.04 10.19 4.20
N ILE A 17 -5.30 10.62 2.96
CA ILE A 17 -5.97 9.78 1.96
C ILE A 17 -5.11 8.55 1.64
N ALA A 18 -3.80 8.72 1.44
CA ALA A 18 -2.89 7.59 1.19
C ALA A 18 -2.89 6.60 2.37
N LEU A 19 -2.87 7.10 3.60
CA LEU A 19 -2.92 6.27 4.80
C LEU A 19 -4.24 5.51 4.92
N LEU A 20 -5.38 6.16 4.65
CA LEU A 20 -6.69 5.51 4.64
C LEU A 20 -6.75 4.40 3.60
N LEU A 21 -6.26 4.64 2.37
CA LEU A 21 -6.16 3.61 1.34
C LEU A 21 -5.30 2.42 1.78
N ASN A 22 -4.17 2.70 2.43
CA ASN A 22 -3.30 1.64 2.94
C ASN A 22 -3.99 0.84 4.06
N ILE A 23 -4.67 1.50 5.00
CA ILE A 23 -5.44 0.83 6.06
C ILE A 23 -6.56 -0.04 5.46
N LEU A 24 -7.26 0.45 4.44
CA LEU A 24 -8.25 -0.35 3.71
C LEU A 24 -7.61 -1.60 3.09
N CYS A 25 -6.37 -1.49 2.60
CA CYS A 25 -5.63 -2.65 2.11
C CYS A 25 -5.36 -3.69 3.21
N TRP A 26 -4.92 -3.24 4.39
CA TRP A 26 -4.74 -4.10 5.56
C TRP A 26 -6.04 -4.80 5.99
N LEU A 27 -7.13 -4.03 6.10
CA LEU A 27 -8.44 -4.56 6.48
C LEU A 27 -8.97 -5.56 5.45
N TRP A 28 -8.81 -5.27 4.16
CA TRP A 28 -9.18 -6.18 3.08
C TRP A 28 -8.46 -7.52 3.24
N LEU A 29 -7.13 -7.51 3.39
CA LEU A 29 -6.36 -8.74 3.61
C LEU A 29 -6.76 -9.48 4.88
N ALA A 30 -7.01 -8.77 5.99
CA ALA A 30 -7.44 -9.40 7.24
C ALA A 30 -8.82 -10.09 7.13
N LEU A 31 -9.70 -9.60 6.26
CA LEU A 31 -10.99 -10.24 5.98
C LEU A 31 -10.88 -11.43 5.04
N LEU A 32 -9.94 -11.37 4.08
CA LEU A 32 -9.68 -12.43 3.10
C LEU A 32 -8.92 -13.61 3.72
N ILE A 33 -7.86 -13.32 4.45
CA ILE A 33 -6.98 -14.31 5.07
C ILE A 33 -7.64 -14.72 6.39
N LYS A 34 -8.52 -15.72 6.32
CA LYS A 34 -8.89 -16.46 7.52
C LYS A 34 -7.65 -17.28 7.94
N PRO A 35 -7.22 -17.24 9.21
CA PRO A 35 -6.15 -18.08 9.70
C PRO A 35 -6.64 -19.54 9.79
N SER A 36 -6.86 -20.17 8.65
CA SER A 36 -6.91 -21.62 8.54
C SER A 36 -5.50 -22.04 8.22
N GLY A 37 -4.81 -22.72 9.13
CA GLY A 37 -3.43 -23.23 8.94
C GLY A 37 -3.30 -24.31 7.86
N ASN A 38 -4.06 -24.20 6.77
CA ASN A 38 -4.08 -25.08 5.62
C ASN A 38 -3.59 -24.28 4.41
N THR A 39 -2.47 -24.74 3.86
CA THR A 39 -1.88 -24.30 2.60
C THR A 39 -2.93 -24.24 1.50
N VAL A 40 -3.16 -23.07 0.92
CA VAL A 40 -4.10 -22.92 -0.20
C VAL A 40 -3.41 -23.37 -1.50
N PRO A 41 -3.84 -24.47 -2.14
CA PRO A 41 -3.19 -24.95 -3.36
C PRO A 41 -3.84 -24.28 -4.58
N LEU A 42 -3.08 -23.45 -5.31
CA LEU A 42 -3.65 -22.74 -6.46
C LEU A 42 -3.38 -23.40 -7.82
N HIS A 43 -2.27 -24.14 -8.04
CA HIS A 43 -2.05 -24.87 -9.30
C HIS A 43 -1.17 -26.12 -9.10
N TYR A 44 -1.59 -27.25 -9.66
CA TYR A 44 -0.74 -28.44 -9.81
C TYR A 44 0.24 -28.21 -10.96
N ASN A 45 1.54 -28.08 -10.66
CA ASN A 45 2.60 -28.12 -11.66
C ASN A 45 3.35 -29.46 -11.51
N ILE A 46 3.37 -30.28 -12.56
CA ILE A 46 3.88 -31.67 -12.51
C ILE A 46 5.42 -31.71 -12.35
N TYR A 47 6.10 -30.58 -12.61
CA TYR A 47 7.56 -30.52 -12.69
C TYR A 47 8.26 -29.79 -11.53
N PHE A 48 7.52 -29.03 -10.72
CA PHE A 48 8.08 -28.31 -9.58
C PHE A 48 7.27 -28.70 -8.34
N SER A 49 7.95 -29.30 -7.36
CA SER A 49 7.47 -29.47 -5.99
C SER A 49 6.66 -28.25 -5.54
N ILE A 50 5.49 -28.51 -4.94
CA ILE A 50 4.55 -27.55 -4.33
C ILE A 50 5.14 -26.14 -4.29
N ASP A 51 4.74 -25.29 -5.25
CA ASP A 51 4.99 -23.86 -5.16
C ASP A 51 4.07 -23.35 -4.04
N LEU A 52 4.50 -23.57 -2.79
CA LEU A 52 3.95 -22.91 -1.63
C LEU A 52 4.24 -21.42 -1.87
N MET A 53 3.30 -20.72 -2.51
CA MET A 53 3.20 -19.29 -2.31
C MET A 53 3.18 -19.11 -0.81
N GLY A 54 4.27 -18.55 -0.28
CA GLY A 54 4.67 -18.78 1.09
C GLY A 54 3.59 -18.36 2.08
N ILE A 55 3.73 -18.91 3.28
CA ILE A 55 2.88 -18.73 4.47
C ILE A 55 2.03 -17.45 4.39
N ASP A 56 0.71 -17.57 4.56
CA ASP A 56 -0.34 -16.55 4.35
C ASP A 56 -0.01 -15.13 4.82
N TRP A 57 0.89 -14.98 5.80
CA TRP A 57 1.40 -13.69 6.27
C TRP A 57 2.23 -12.92 5.22
N GLN A 58 2.78 -13.57 4.18
CA GLN A 58 3.59 -12.90 3.15
C GLN A 58 2.77 -11.91 2.32
N LEU A 59 1.45 -12.10 2.22
CA LEU A 59 0.56 -11.17 1.53
C LEU A 59 0.51 -9.79 2.20
N TYR A 60 0.86 -9.69 3.49
CA TYR A 60 0.95 -8.41 4.21
C TYR A 60 2.21 -7.60 3.85
N TYR A 61 3.15 -8.15 3.07
CA TYR A 61 4.28 -7.37 2.58
C TYR A 61 3.87 -6.24 1.63
N GLN A 62 2.85 -6.46 0.78
CA GLN A 62 2.34 -5.45 -0.14
C GLN A 62 1.88 -4.17 0.58
N PRO A 63 0.92 -4.23 1.52
CA PRO A 63 0.48 -3.03 2.24
C PRO A 63 1.59 -2.46 3.14
N LEU A 64 2.51 -3.29 3.68
CA LEU A 64 3.66 -2.82 4.44
C LEU A 64 4.61 -1.97 3.59
N ILE A 65 4.93 -2.39 2.36
CA ILE A 65 5.73 -1.60 1.42
C ILE A 65 5.02 -0.28 1.12
N GLY A 66 3.70 -0.31 0.90
CA GLY A 66 2.89 0.90 0.73
C GLY A 66 3.01 1.86 1.92
N PHE A 67 2.95 1.33 3.14
CA PHE A 67 3.11 2.12 4.36
C PHE A 67 4.49 2.77 4.47
N ILE A 68 5.55 2.01 4.16
CA ILE A 68 6.93 2.53 4.15
C ILE A 68 7.08 3.67 3.14
N ILE A 69 6.51 3.55 1.94
CA ILE A 69 6.53 4.61 0.92
C ILE A 69 5.86 5.89 1.44
N ILE A 70 4.67 5.76 2.07
CA ILE A 70 3.98 6.90 2.70
C ILE A 70 4.88 7.56 3.74
N LEU A 71 5.52 6.77 4.60
CA LEU A 71 6.35 7.27 5.69
C LEU A 71 7.58 8.03 5.18
N ILE A 72 8.29 7.47 4.21
CA ILE A 72 9.44 8.12 3.56
C ILE A 72 9.01 9.44 2.90
N ASN A 73 7.93 9.41 2.12
CA ASN A 73 7.44 10.60 1.42
C ASN A 73 6.93 11.67 2.40
N LEU A 74 6.35 11.27 3.54
CA LEU A 74 5.89 12.20 4.57
C LEU A 74 7.06 12.89 5.27
N ILE A 75 8.12 12.13 5.62
CA ILE A 75 9.35 12.67 6.21
C ILE A 75 9.99 13.68 5.24
N LEU A 76 10.11 13.32 3.96
CA LEU A 76 10.66 14.19 2.93
C LEU A 76 9.80 15.45 2.72
N ALA A 77 8.47 15.30 2.67
CA ALA A 77 7.54 16.42 2.54
C ALA A 77 7.61 17.37 3.74
N TYR A 78 7.79 16.86 4.95
CA TYR A 78 7.96 17.67 6.15
C TYR A 78 9.31 18.39 6.17
N SER A 79 10.40 17.70 5.81
CA SER A 79 11.75 18.27 5.72
C SER A 79 11.85 19.38 4.66
N LYS A 80 11.21 19.19 3.50
CA LYS A 80 11.27 20.12 2.35
C LYS A 80 10.01 20.98 2.20
N ARG A 81 9.33 21.26 3.31
CA ARG A 81 8.05 21.98 3.32
C ARG A 81 8.09 23.41 2.79
N SER A 82 9.28 24.02 2.70
CA SER A 82 9.49 25.33 2.04
C SER A 82 9.23 25.27 0.53
N VAL A 83 9.37 24.10 -0.09
CA VAL A 83 9.20 23.88 -1.54
C VAL A 83 7.82 23.28 -1.81
N SER A 84 6.82 24.15 -1.99
CA SER A 84 5.43 23.71 -2.10
C SER A 84 5.13 22.75 -3.24
N GLY A 85 5.87 22.84 -4.37
CA GLY A 85 5.70 21.93 -5.50
C GLY A 85 6.10 20.50 -5.14
N LEU A 86 7.27 20.33 -4.52
CA LEU A 86 7.83 19.03 -4.14
C LEU A 86 6.89 18.26 -3.21
N VAL A 87 6.29 18.95 -2.22
CA VAL A 87 5.31 18.35 -1.30
C VAL A 87 4.11 17.76 -2.04
N VAL A 88 3.58 18.49 -3.03
CA VAL A 88 2.45 18.00 -3.84
C VAL A 88 2.86 16.80 -4.68
N TYR A 89 4.04 16.85 -5.30
CA TYR A 89 4.57 15.70 -6.07
C TYR A 89 4.75 14.45 -5.20
N LEU A 90 5.32 14.56 -4.00
CA LEU A 90 5.47 13.44 -3.07
C LEU A 90 4.12 12.87 -2.60
N GLY A 91 3.13 13.75 -2.38
CA GLY A 91 1.77 13.33 -2.05
C GLY A 91 1.11 12.55 -3.19
N LEU A 92 1.23 13.04 -4.43
CA LEU A 92 0.70 12.36 -5.62
C LEU A 92 1.39 11.02 -5.86
N ILE A 93 2.72 10.94 -5.73
CA ILE A 93 3.46 9.68 -5.84
C ILE A 93 2.94 8.67 -4.80
N SER A 94 2.77 9.10 -3.55
CA SER A 94 2.24 8.24 -2.49
C SER A 94 0.86 7.70 -2.83
N LEU A 95 -0.04 8.54 -3.36
CA LEU A 95 -1.38 8.12 -3.78
C LEU A 95 -1.35 7.14 -4.96
N SER A 96 -0.56 7.43 -6.00
CA SER A 96 -0.40 6.54 -7.14
C SER A 96 0.13 5.17 -6.71
N CYS A 97 1.11 5.12 -5.80
CA CYS A 97 1.61 3.88 -5.25
C CYS A 97 0.51 3.09 -4.51
N GLN A 98 -0.34 3.75 -3.70
CA GLN A 98 -1.45 3.06 -3.03
C GLN A 98 -2.49 2.51 -4.00
N ILE A 99 -2.79 3.23 -5.08
CA ILE A 99 -3.69 2.75 -6.13
C ILE A 99 -3.11 1.51 -6.82
N ILE A 100 -1.82 1.53 -7.17
CA ILE A 100 -1.15 0.39 -7.80
C ILE A 100 -1.13 -0.82 -6.87
N ILE A 101 -0.82 -0.62 -5.58
CA ILE A 101 -0.83 -1.71 -4.58
C ILE A 101 -2.24 -2.27 -4.41
N GLY A 102 -3.26 -1.41 -4.30
CA GLY A 102 -4.66 -1.82 -4.21
C GLY A 102 -5.10 -2.65 -5.43
N LEU A 103 -4.73 -2.22 -6.64
CA LEU A 103 -4.99 -2.97 -7.87
C LEU A 103 -4.27 -4.32 -7.88
N ALA A 104 -2.99 -4.36 -7.45
CA ALA A 104 -2.24 -5.61 -7.36
C ALA A 104 -2.91 -6.60 -6.41
N MET A 105 -3.38 -6.14 -5.24
CA MET A 105 -4.11 -6.99 -4.31
C MET A 105 -5.47 -7.44 -4.83
N PHE A 106 -6.16 -6.58 -5.59
CA PHE A 106 -7.41 -6.95 -6.25
C PHE A 106 -7.20 -8.07 -7.27
N PHE A 107 -6.12 -8.01 -8.07
CA PHE A 107 -5.77 -9.10 -8.98
C PHE A 107 -5.37 -10.38 -8.24
N LEU A 108 -4.67 -10.28 -7.11
CA LEU A 108 -4.38 -11.45 -6.28
C LEU A 108 -5.67 -12.10 -5.77
N PHE A 109 -6.64 -11.30 -5.31
CA PHE A 109 -7.94 -11.81 -4.89
C PHE A 109 -8.68 -12.55 -6.01
N ILE A 110 -8.75 -11.96 -7.22
CA ILE A 110 -9.41 -12.62 -8.37
C ILE A 110 -8.71 -13.92 -8.75
N ASN A 111 -7.38 -14.01 -8.68
CA ASN A 111 -6.69 -15.25 -9.03
C ASN A 111 -6.85 -16.34 -7.97
N HIS A 112 -7.14 -15.98 -6.72
CA HIS A 112 -7.28 -16.93 -5.62
C HIS A 112 -8.67 -17.58 -5.50
N PHE A 113 -9.67 -17.06 -6.24
CA PHE A 113 -11.07 -17.51 -6.27
C PHE A 113 -11.52 -17.82 -7.69
#